data_AF-A0A2D8ESW4-F1
#
_entry.id   AF-A0A2D8ESW4-F1
#
_cell.length_a   1.000
_cell.length_b   1.000
_cell.length_c   1.000
_cell.angle_alpha   90.00
_cell.angle_beta   90.00
_cell.angle_gamma   90.00
#
_symmetry.space_group_name_H-M   'P 1'
#
loop_
_entity.id
_entity.type
_entity.pdbx_description
1 polymer ?
#
loop_
_entity_poly.entity_id
_entity_poly.type
_entity_poly.pdbx_seq_one_letter_code
_entity_poly.pdbx_strand_id
1 'polypeptide(L)' 'MSSLVRKISIGRDYKNDAMHYAVGQEVYGNHIIHSIIESEDKFSIFIKKNSEVLPWKDFNKNMAIAVEYNLEY' A
#
# COMPACT_ATOMS: atom_id res chain seq x y z
N MET A 1 5.16 -0.85 -16.32
CA MET A 1 3.75 -0.46 -16.16
C MET A 1 3.49 -0.32 -14.67
N SER A 2 2.87 0.78 -14.23
CA SER A 2 2.56 1.01 -12.82
C SER A 2 1.17 0.44 -12.53
N SER A 3 1.10 -0.65 -11.79
CA SER A 3 -0.16 -1.30 -11.42
C SER A 3 -0.77 -0.56 -10.23
N LEU A 4 -2.07 -0.25 -10.28
CA LEU A 4 -2.79 0.21 -9.09
C LEU A 4 -3.10 -0.99 -8.20
N VAL A 5 -2.60 -0.97 -6.97
CA VAL A 5 -2.75 -2.05 -6.00
C VAL A 5 -3.86 -1.70 -5.01
N ARG A 6 -4.75 -2.65 -4.72
CA ARG A 6 -5.84 -2.47 -3.75
C ARG A 6 -5.31 -2.63 -2.32
N LYS A 7 -4.47 -3.63 -2.07
CA LYS A 7 -3.88 -3.91 -0.75
C LYS A 7 -2.53 -4.59 -0.88
N ILE A 8 -1.63 -4.27 0.06
CA ILE A 8 -0.41 -5.04 0.29
C ILE A 8 -0.34 -5.50 1.74
N SER A 9 0.32 -6.63 1.94
CA SER A 9 0.56 -7.20 3.27
C SER A 9 2.04 -7.55 3.39
N ILE A 10 2.69 -7.01 4.43
CA ILE A 10 4.15 -7.06 4.60
C ILE A 10 4.47 -7.88 5.85
N GLY A 11 5.11 -9.04 5.67
CA GLY A 11 5.45 -9.94 6.78
C GLY A 11 5.70 -11.36 6.32
N ARG A 12 6.38 -12.17 7.15
CA ARG A 12 6.68 -13.57 6.84
C ARG A 12 5.43 -14.44 6.83
N ASP A 13 4.47 -14.17 7.72
CA ASP A 13 3.18 -14.83 7.76
C ASP A 13 2.09 -13.83 7.40
N TYR A 14 1.58 -13.92 6.17
CA TYR A 14 0.52 -13.06 5.65
C TYR A 14 -0.71 -13.00 6.57
N LYS A 15 -1.05 -14.06 7.31
CA LYS A 15 -2.28 -14.11 8.11
C LYS A 15 -2.08 -13.63 9.53
N ASN A 16 -0.96 -14.02 10.16
CA ASN A 16 -0.80 -13.89 11.62
C ASN A 16 0.23 -12.83 12.03
N ASP A 17 1.21 -12.53 11.18
CA ASP A 17 2.33 -11.64 11.52
C ASP A 17 2.72 -10.77 10.30
N ALA A 18 1.71 -10.05 9.78
CA ALA A 18 1.88 -9.12 8.68
C ALA A 18 1.21 -7.78 8.95
N MET A 19 1.84 -6.72 8.45
CA MET A 19 1.25 -5.39 8.40
C MET A 19 0.41 -5.25 7.13
N HIS A 20 -0.87 -4.93 7.28
CA HIS A 20 -1.80 -4.78 6.16
C HIS A 20 -2.06 -3.31 5.86
N TYR A 21 -1.97 -2.96 4.57
CA TYR A 21 -2.24 -1.63 4.06
C TYR A 21 -3.20 -1.74 2.88
N ALA A 22 -4.40 -1.16 3.00
CA ALA A 22 -5.41 -1.16 1.95
C ALA A 22 -5.79 0.28 1.54
N VAL A 23 -6.06 0.49 0.25
CA VAL A 23 -6.63 1.77 -0.22
C VAL A 23 -7.95 2.04 0.51
N GLY A 24 -8.14 3.27 0.99
CA GLY A 24 -9.29 3.69 1.79
C GLY A 24 -9.13 3.48 3.31
N GLN A 25 -8.07 2.82 3.77
CA GLN A 25 -7.78 2.66 5.20
C GLN A 25 -7.36 3.98 5.85
N GLU A 26 -7.92 4.29 7.02
CA GLU A 26 -7.45 5.39 7.87
C GLU A 26 -6.16 5.03 8.59
N VAL A 27 -5.23 5.97 8.62
CA VAL A 27 -3.90 5.85 9.21
C VAL A 27 -3.52 7.12 9.98
N TYR A 28 -2.25 7.20 10.38
CA TYR A 28 -1.71 8.25 11.25
C TYR A 28 -2.23 9.66 10.93
N GLY A 29 -2.73 10.37 11.95
CA GLY A 29 -3.15 11.76 11.84
C GLY A 29 -4.41 12.00 11.00
N ASN A 30 -5.31 11.00 10.93
CA ASN A 30 -6.56 11.01 10.15
C ASN A 30 -6.31 11.17 8.64
N HIS A 31 -5.22 10.59 8.15
CA HIS A 31 -5.00 10.47 6.70
C HIS A 31 -5.62 9.17 6.23
N ILE A 32 -6.01 9.13 4.95
CA ILE A 32 -6.49 7.93 4.29
C ILE A 32 -5.41 7.45 3.33
N ILE A 33 -5.18 6.13 3.24
CA ILE A 33 -4.36 5.56 2.16
C ILE A 33 -5.06 5.85 0.83
N HIS A 34 -4.47 6.75 0.05
CA HIS A 34 -5.02 7.23 -1.20
C HIS A 34 -4.72 6.28 -2.35
N SER A 35 -3.48 5.79 -2.43
CA SER A 35 -3.03 4.88 -3.46
C SER A 35 -1.85 4.03 -3.00
N ILE A 36 -1.77 2.85 -3.58
CA ILE A 36 -0.61 1.96 -3.48
C ILE A 36 -0.15 1.71 -4.91
N ILE A 37 1.10 2.08 -5.20
CA ILE A 37 1.67 2.03 -6.54
C ILE A 37 2.79 0.99 -6.54
N GLU A 38 2.69 0.01 -7.44
CA GLU A 38 3.77 -0.91 -7.75
C GLU A 38 4.70 -0.30 -8.81
N SER A 39 5.99 -0.19 -8.50
CA SER A 39 7.07 0.08 -9.46
C SER A 39 7.90 -1.19 -9.70
N GLU A 40 8.98 -1.07 -10.47
CA GLU A 40 9.89 -2.18 -10.74
C GLU A 40 10.51 -2.75 -9.45
N ASP A 41 10.93 -1.88 -8.54
CA ASP A 41 11.78 -2.19 -7.39
C ASP A 41 11.07 -2.09 -6.03
N LYS A 42 9.88 -1.48 -5.97
CA LYS A 42 9.18 -1.21 -4.72
C LYS A 42 7.66 -1.08 -4.84
N PHE A 43 7.03 -1.01 -3.67
CA PHE A 43 5.65 -0.58 -3.46
C PHE A 43 5.65 0.72 -2.67
N SER A 44 5.01 1.76 -3.20
CA SER A 44 4.89 3.06 -2.57
C SER A 44 3.46 3.31 -2.10
N ILE A 45 3.30 3.67 -0.83
CA ILE A 45 2.02 4.03 -0.21
C ILE A 45 1.92 5.56 -0.12
N PHE A 46 0.88 6.11 -0.69
CA PHE A 46 0.53 7.53 -0.59
C PHE A 46 -0.66 7.70 0.33
N ILE A 47 -0.60 8.70 1.20
CA ILE A 47 -1.69 9.05 2.11
C ILE A 47 -2.23 10.44 1.75
N LYS A 48 -3.52 10.66 1.99
CA LYS A 48 -4.21 11.91 1.71
C LYS A 48 -4.93 12.42 2.94
N LYS A 49 -4.87 13.74 3.14
CA LYS A 49 -5.74 14.47 4.07
C LYS A 49 -6.16 15.76 3.41
N ASN A 50 -7.45 16.09 3.49
CA ASN A 50 -8.04 17.20 2.75
C ASN A 50 -7.74 17.09 1.24
N SER A 51 -7.04 18.05 0.66
CA SER A 51 -6.65 18.08 -0.76
C SER A 51 -5.18 17.73 -1.00
N GLU A 52 -4.44 17.33 0.02
CA GLU A 52 -2.99 17.10 -0.05
C GLU A 52 -2.67 15.59 -0.06
N VAL A 53 -1.83 15.16 -0.99
CA VAL A 53 -1.35 13.78 -1.13
C VAL A 53 0.15 13.76 -0.89
N LEU A 54 0.60 12.88 0.01
CA LEU A 54 1.99 12.78 0.43
C LEU A 54 2.49 11.33 0.33
N PRO A 55 3.75 11.09 -0.06
CA PRO A 55 4.37 9.78 0.09
C PRO A 55 4.51 9.46 1.59
N TRP A 56 4.17 8.23 1.99
CA TRP A 56 4.23 7.82 3.40
C TRP A 56 5.23 6.70 3.65
N LYS A 57 5.16 5.62 2.88
CA LYS A 57 6.03 4.44 3.06
C LYS A 57 6.43 3.85 1.72
N ASP A 58 7.67 3.38 1.66
CA ASP A 58 8.21 2.58 0.56
C ASP A 58 8.64 1.21 1.10
N PHE A 59 8.28 0.15 0.38
CA PHE A 59 8.72 -1.22 0.65
C PHE A 59 9.39 -1.79 -0.61
N ASN A 60 10.66 -2.18 -0.51
CA ASN A 60 11.35 -2.83 -1.64
C ASN A 60 10.84 -4.27 -1.85
N LYS A 61 11.02 -4.82 -3.06
CA LYS A 61 10.56 -6.17 -3.42
C LYS A 61 11.36 -7.33 -2.83
N ASN A 62 12.43 -7.08 -2.07
CA ASN A 62 13.16 -8.14 -1.35
C ASN A 62 12.44 -8.54 -0.04
N MET A 63 11.40 -7.81 0.36
CA MET A 63 10.57 -8.15 1.51
C MET A 63 9.53 -9.21 1.16
N ALA A 64 9.03 -9.93 2.17
CA ALA A 64 7.88 -10.82 2.01
C ALA A 64 6.60 -9.97 1.87
N ILE A 65 6.10 -9.86 0.63
CA ILE A 65 4.94 -9.03 0.28
C ILE A 65 3.91 -9.88 -0.45
N ALA A 66 2.66 -9.85 0.04
CA ALA A 66 1.51 -10.32 -0.70
C ALA A 66 0.74 -9.12 -1.28
N VAL A 67 0.34 -9.21 -2.55
CA VAL A 67 -0.30 -8.12 -3.30
C VAL A 67 -1.72 -8.55 -3.69
N GLU A 68 -2.69 -7.69 -3.43
CA GLU A 68 -4.07 -7.80 -3.91
C GLU A 68 -4.31 -6.68 -4.91
N TYR A 69 -4.45 -7.02 -6.19
CA TYR A 69 -4.71 -6.05 -7.27
C TYR A 69 -6.15 -5.58 -7.25
N ASN A 70 -6.40 -4.38 -7.78
CA ASN A 70 -7.77 -3.95 -8.02
C ASN A 70 -8.37 -4.79 -9.18
N LEU A 71 -9.50 -5.43 -8.93
CA LEU A 71 -10.23 -6.25 -9.91
C LEU A 71 -11.40 -5.51 -10.56
N GLU A 72 -11.62 -4.25 -10.16
CA GLU A 72 -12.58 -3.38 -10.83
C GLU A 72 -12.07 -3.07 -12.24
N TYR A 73 -12.83 -3.55 -13.23
CA TYR A 73 -12.60 -3.40 -14.67
C TYR A 73 -13.58 -2.36 -15.24
#